data_AF-A0A3N0E5V8-F1
#
_entry.id   AF-A0A3N0E5V8-F1
#
_cell.length_a   1.000
_cell.length_b   1.000
_cell.length_c   1.000
_cell.angle_alpha   90.00
_cell.angle_beta   90.00
_cell.angle_gamma   90.00
#
_symmetry.space_group_name_H-M   'P 1'
#
loop_
_entity.id
_entity.type
_entity.pdbx_description
1 polymer ?
#
loop_
_entity_poly.entity_id
_entity_poly.type
_entity_poly.pdbx_seq_one_letter_code
_entity_poly.pdbx_strand_id
1 'polypeptide(L)'
;MTSPQPSRLAPLKQRWNTLSTTGRRWTIGIAVFLGLGLIGGAMQAAGITPEEPPAEQAADTNKDTQEDQDDQAADDSSEKDDAPEWLENGYVSEAMFEERDLTWPLTVDEGSLRCEADEAVVFVDPDNKDYAVNGAATEAGYTDIDPIWADDEDAIAELENAGADEGNIPDLKVSIGDLVDTGLELCE
;
A
#
# COMPACT_ATOMS: atom_id res chain seq x y z
N MET A 1 -6.69 21.19 -63.49
CA MET A 1 -7.72 20.17 -63.18
C MET A 1 -6.99 19.02 -62.55
N THR A 2 -7.21 18.84 -61.24
CA THR A 2 -6.36 18.11 -60.29
C THR A 2 -6.59 16.60 -60.39
N SER A 3 -5.50 15.83 -60.48
CA SER A 3 -5.49 14.37 -60.47
C SER A 3 -5.84 13.82 -59.07
N PRO A 4 -6.64 12.73 -58.96
CA PRO A 4 -6.86 12.06 -57.68
C PRO A 4 -5.68 11.13 -57.34
N GLN A 5 -5.21 11.19 -56.09
CA GLN A 5 -4.28 10.22 -55.52
C GLN A 5 -5.01 8.93 -55.10
N PRO A 6 -4.41 7.73 -55.28
CA PRO A 6 -4.92 6.51 -54.69
C PRO A 6 -4.48 6.37 -53.22
N SER A 7 -5.45 6.07 -52.36
CA SER A 7 -5.28 5.76 -50.94
C SER A 7 -4.35 4.55 -50.75
N ARG A 8 -3.33 4.71 -49.92
CA ARG A 8 -2.50 3.61 -49.42
C ARG A 8 -3.28 2.86 -48.34
N LEU A 9 -3.61 1.60 -48.62
CA LEU A 9 -4.08 0.63 -47.63
C LEU A 9 -2.89 0.22 -46.75
N ALA A 10 -3.04 0.36 -45.43
CA ALA A 10 -2.09 -0.17 -44.45
C ALA A 10 -2.27 -1.69 -44.29
N PRO A 11 -1.19 -2.45 -44.01
CA PRO A 11 -1.24 -3.90 -43.93
C PRO A 11 -1.84 -4.42 -42.60
N LEU A 12 -2.83 -5.31 -42.73
CA LEU A 12 -3.24 -6.27 -41.70
C LEU A 12 -2.07 -7.20 -41.35
N LYS A 13 -1.59 -7.14 -40.10
CA LYS A 13 -0.81 -8.21 -39.45
C LYS A 13 -1.43 -8.44 -38.07
N GLN A 14 -2.27 -9.47 -37.94
CA GLN A 14 -1.95 -10.76 -37.31
C GLN A 14 -1.78 -10.61 -35.78
N ARG A 15 -2.84 -10.78 -34.98
CA ARG A 15 -3.35 -12.07 -34.45
C ARG A 15 -2.23 -12.99 -33.91
N TRP A 16 -2.00 -12.88 -32.61
CA TRP A 16 -1.56 -13.94 -31.69
C TRP A 16 -2.48 -13.78 -30.46
N ASN A 17 -3.48 -14.63 -30.20
CA ASN A 17 -3.38 -15.91 -29.47
C ASN A 17 -2.33 -15.81 -28.34
N THR A 18 -2.74 -15.71 -27.08
CA THR A 18 -2.99 -16.89 -26.24
C THR A 18 -4.14 -16.71 -25.25
N LEU A 19 -5.18 -17.55 -25.39
CA LEU A 19 -6.09 -17.89 -24.30
C LEU A 19 -5.30 -18.62 -23.21
N SER A 20 -5.19 -18.03 -22.02
CA SER A 20 -4.92 -18.80 -20.80
C SER A 20 -6.24 -19.36 -20.29
N THR A 21 -6.61 -20.53 -20.81
CA THR A 21 -7.66 -21.36 -20.23
C THR A 21 -7.02 -22.28 -19.19
N THR A 22 -6.83 -21.78 -17.97
CA THR A 22 -6.53 -22.66 -16.84
C THR A 22 -7.52 -22.40 -15.73
N GLY A 23 -8.66 -23.08 -15.82
CA GLY A 23 -9.69 -23.09 -14.79
C GLY A 23 -9.15 -23.70 -13.49
N ARG A 24 -9.01 -22.87 -12.46
CA ARG A 24 -8.97 -23.33 -11.07
C ARG A 24 -10.41 -23.38 -10.56
N ARG A 25 -10.97 -24.59 -10.57
CA ARG A 25 -12.19 -24.92 -9.83
C ARG A 25 -11.85 -24.89 -8.34
N TRP A 26 -12.13 -23.77 -7.67
CA TRP A 26 -12.20 -23.72 -6.21
C TRP A 26 -13.58 -24.22 -5.78
N THR A 27 -13.68 -25.49 -5.42
CA THR A 27 -14.84 -25.99 -4.67
C THR A 27 -14.74 -25.46 -3.25
N ILE A 28 -15.49 -24.39 -2.98
CA ILE A 28 -15.73 -23.87 -1.64
C ILE A 28 -16.47 -24.94 -0.84
N GLY A 29 -15.78 -25.55 0.12
CA GLY A 29 -16.41 -26.34 1.18
C GLY A 29 -17.09 -25.39 2.16
N ILE A 30 -18.38 -25.15 1.97
CA ILE A 30 -19.22 -24.42 2.93
C ILE A 30 -19.38 -25.30 4.17
N ALA A 31 -18.62 -25.00 5.23
CA ALA A 31 -18.88 -25.53 6.57
C ALA A 31 -19.84 -24.59 7.30
N VAL A 32 -21.13 -24.95 7.30
CA VAL A 32 -22.16 -24.30 8.12
C VAL A 32 -21.91 -24.63 9.59
N PHE A 33 -21.23 -23.73 10.31
CA PHE A 33 -21.21 -23.77 11.78
C PHE A 33 -22.38 -22.94 12.33
N LEU A 34 -23.52 -23.62 12.49
CA LEU A 34 -24.61 -23.17 13.35
C LEU A 34 -24.20 -23.37 14.81
N GLY A 35 -23.50 -22.37 15.36
CA GLY A 35 -23.17 -22.26 16.77
C GLY A 35 -24.03 -21.20 17.45
N LEU A 36 -25.26 -21.58 17.82
CA LEU A 36 -26.12 -20.83 18.73
C LEU A 36 -25.47 -20.79 20.12
N GLY A 37 -24.95 -19.61 20.50
CA GLY A 37 -24.34 -19.36 21.81
C GLY A 37 -24.81 -18.02 22.38
N LEU A 38 -26.07 -17.98 22.83
CA LEU A 38 -26.59 -16.95 23.72
C LEU A 38 -25.89 -17.07 25.09
N ILE A 39 -24.97 -16.16 25.40
CA ILE A 39 -24.66 -15.80 26.80
C ILE A 39 -24.64 -14.28 26.90
N GLY A 40 -25.76 -13.75 27.38
CA GLY A 40 -25.83 -12.39 27.89
C GLY A 40 -25.00 -12.27 29.15
N GLY A 41 -24.09 -11.29 29.16
CA GLY A 41 -23.36 -10.85 30.33
C GLY A 41 -23.41 -9.33 30.40
N ALA A 42 -24.37 -8.81 31.16
CA ALA A 42 -24.33 -7.43 31.61
C ALA A 42 -23.20 -7.30 32.63
N MET A 43 -22.19 -6.47 32.33
CA MET A 43 -21.29 -5.97 33.37
C MET A 43 -21.32 -4.45 33.40
N GLN A 44 -21.50 -3.99 34.62
CA GLN A 44 -21.74 -2.62 35.02
C GLN A 44 -20.57 -1.71 34.68
N ALA A 45 -20.94 -0.47 34.35
CA ALA A 45 -20.08 0.69 34.46
C ALA A 45 -19.55 0.84 35.89
N ALA A 46 -18.23 0.87 36.03
CA ALA A 46 -17.55 1.45 37.18
C ALA A 46 -16.39 2.29 36.63
N GLY A 47 -16.40 3.58 36.94
CA GLY A 47 -15.36 4.52 36.55
C GLY A 47 -14.02 4.14 37.15
N ILE A 48 -12.97 4.29 36.35
CA ILE A 48 -11.60 4.30 36.80
C ILE A 48 -10.99 5.61 36.28
N THR A 49 -10.76 6.51 37.22
CA THR A 49 -9.94 7.72 37.10
C THR A 49 -8.48 7.35 36.75
N PRO A 50 -7.75 8.23 36.04
CA PRO A 50 -6.38 7.97 35.63
C PRO A 50 -5.42 8.09 36.81
N GLU A 51 -4.59 7.06 37.04
CA GLU A 51 -3.42 7.13 37.90
C GLU A 51 -2.16 7.36 37.05
N GLU A 52 -1.59 8.54 37.19
CA GLU A 52 -0.20 8.88 36.89
C GLU A 52 0.64 8.54 38.13
N PRO A 53 1.79 7.84 38.01
CA PRO A 53 3.08 8.48 38.37
C PRO A 53 4.30 7.79 37.68
N PRO A 54 5.56 8.08 38.09
CA PRO A 54 6.31 9.32 38.00
C PRO A 54 7.59 9.17 37.12
N ALA A 55 8.25 10.29 36.85
CA ALA A 55 9.62 10.37 36.35
C ALA A 55 10.67 9.86 37.38
N GLU A 56 11.95 9.88 36.97
CA GLU A 56 13.20 9.72 37.77
C GLU A 56 13.66 8.24 37.95
N GLN A 57 14.90 7.76 37.70
CA GLN A 57 16.29 8.26 37.77
C GLN A 57 17.17 7.41 36.82
N ALA A 58 18.06 7.98 36.00
CA ALA A 58 19.48 8.29 36.25
C ALA A 58 20.43 7.09 36.59
N ALA A 59 21.42 6.93 35.70
CA ALA A 59 22.80 6.45 35.88
C ALA A 59 23.07 4.98 36.24
N ASP A 60 23.75 4.27 35.31
CA ASP A 60 25.02 3.61 35.68
C ASP A 60 26.00 3.64 34.48
N THR A 61 27.24 3.98 34.81
CA THR A 61 28.39 4.14 33.93
C THR A 61 29.21 2.87 34.06
N ASN A 62 29.34 2.06 33.01
CA ASN A 62 30.42 1.09 32.93
C ASN A 62 31.22 1.30 31.66
N LYS A 63 32.27 2.11 31.87
CA LYS A 63 33.51 2.10 31.10
C LYS A 63 34.29 0.87 31.55
N ASP A 64 34.46 -0.11 30.67
CA ASP A 64 35.68 -0.91 30.70
C ASP A 64 36.15 -1.23 29.29
N THR A 65 37.41 -0.87 29.10
CA THR A 65 38.25 -1.06 27.94
C THR A 65 38.56 -2.53 27.77
N GLN A 66 38.44 -3.05 26.54
CA GLN A 66 39.22 -4.21 26.14
C GLN A 66 39.76 -3.98 24.73
N GLU A 67 41.03 -3.57 24.70
CA GLU A 67 41.90 -3.65 23.52
C GLU A 67 42.32 -5.12 23.29
N ASP A 68 42.72 -5.36 22.05
CA ASP A 68 43.42 -6.53 21.51
C ASP A 68 42.54 -7.73 21.09
N GLN A 69 42.27 -7.80 19.77
CA GLN A 69 42.44 -9.05 19.04
C GLN A 69 42.71 -8.83 17.54
N ASP A 70 43.98 -9.06 17.22
CA ASP A 70 44.61 -9.55 15.99
C ASP A 70 43.73 -9.84 14.75
N ASP A 71 44.11 -9.16 13.67
CA ASP A 71 44.26 -9.66 12.30
C ASP A 71 43.64 -11.03 11.96
N GLN A 72 42.40 -10.99 11.45
CA GLN A 72 41.91 -12.00 10.52
C GLN A 72 41.23 -11.30 9.35
N ALA A 73 41.99 -11.14 8.26
CA ALA A 73 41.45 -10.92 6.93
C ALA A 73 40.71 -12.19 6.49
N ALA A 74 39.51 -12.39 7.04
CA ALA A 74 38.47 -13.16 6.40
C ALA A 74 37.74 -12.19 5.47
N ASP A 75 37.68 -12.57 4.21
CA ASP A 75 36.67 -12.14 3.24
C ASP A 75 35.31 -12.52 3.81
N ASP A 76 34.85 -11.73 4.79
CA ASP A 76 33.50 -11.77 5.33
C ASP A 76 32.67 -10.94 4.36
N SER A 77 32.34 -11.59 3.24
CA SER A 77 31.14 -11.29 2.50
C SER A 77 29.96 -11.55 3.45
N SER A 78 29.79 -10.68 4.46
CA SER A 78 28.54 -10.47 5.13
C SER A 78 27.58 -10.15 4.01
N GLU A 79 26.84 -11.17 3.59
CA GLU A 79 25.49 -11.05 3.07
C GLU A 79 24.75 -10.19 4.10
N LYS A 80 24.94 -8.87 4.03
CA LYS A 80 23.97 -7.93 4.57
C LYS A 80 22.70 -8.39 3.90
N ASP A 81 21.72 -8.76 4.70
CA ASP A 81 20.34 -8.82 4.26
C ASP A 81 20.03 -7.42 3.70
N ASP A 82 20.35 -7.22 2.43
CA ASP A 82 20.27 -5.94 1.76
C ASP A 82 18.80 -5.58 1.78
N ALA A 83 18.47 -4.49 2.47
CA ALA A 83 17.13 -3.94 2.45
C ALA A 83 16.71 -3.84 0.98
N PRO A 84 15.47 -4.23 0.64
CA PRO A 84 15.06 -4.25 -0.75
C PRO A 84 15.20 -2.83 -1.35
N GLU A 85 15.69 -2.71 -2.59
CA GLU A 85 16.10 -1.43 -3.20
C GLU A 85 15.04 -0.31 -3.11
N TRP A 86 13.75 -0.68 -3.06
CA TRP A 86 12.64 0.26 -2.92
C TRP A 86 12.63 0.98 -1.57
N LEU A 87 13.16 0.37 -0.51
CA LEU A 87 13.24 0.98 0.83
C LEU A 87 14.31 2.08 0.85
N GLU A 88 15.33 2.00 -0.01
CA GLU A 88 16.40 2.99 -0.06
C GLU A 88 15.97 4.30 -0.74
N ASN A 89 15.03 4.23 -1.68
CA ASN A 89 14.61 5.39 -2.48
C ASN A 89 13.10 5.71 -2.39
N GLY A 90 12.34 4.89 -1.66
CA GLY A 90 10.89 4.99 -1.55
C GLY A 90 10.14 4.71 -2.84
N TYR A 91 10.80 4.17 -3.88
CA TYR A 91 10.17 3.92 -5.17
C TYR A 91 9.08 2.86 -5.05
N VAL A 92 7.90 3.13 -5.59
CA VAL A 92 6.78 2.19 -5.60
C VAL A 92 6.08 2.20 -6.95
N SER A 93 5.55 1.05 -7.35
CA SER A 93 4.77 0.91 -8.58
C SER A 93 3.65 -0.10 -8.42
N GLU A 94 2.64 0.00 -9.28
CA GLU A 94 1.54 -0.95 -9.39
C GLU A 94 2.07 -2.39 -9.54
N ALA A 95 3.00 -2.60 -10.47
CA ALA A 95 3.59 -3.92 -10.71
C ALA A 95 4.29 -4.49 -9.48
N MET A 96 4.98 -3.65 -8.70
CA MET A 96 5.63 -4.08 -7.45
C MET A 96 4.61 -4.47 -6.39
N PHE A 97 3.49 -3.76 -6.30
CA PHE A 97 2.40 -4.08 -5.37
C PHE A 97 1.76 -5.41 -5.75
N GLU A 98 1.48 -5.64 -7.03
CA GLU A 98 0.95 -6.92 -7.53
C GLU A 98 1.88 -8.10 -7.21
N GLU A 99 3.20 -7.93 -7.38
CA GLU A 99 4.20 -8.96 -7.05
C GLU A 99 4.22 -9.32 -5.56
N ARG A 100 3.79 -8.39 -4.69
CA ARG A 100 3.69 -8.56 -3.24
C ARG A 100 2.28 -8.97 -2.77
N ASP A 101 1.37 -9.27 -3.69
CA ASP A 101 -0.05 -9.51 -3.40
C ASP A 101 -0.72 -8.35 -2.64
N LEU A 102 -0.29 -7.10 -2.92
CA LEU A 102 -0.84 -5.85 -2.37
C LEU A 102 -1.72 -5.14 -3.41
N THR A 103 -2.59 -4.26 -2.93
CA THR A 103 -3.52 -3.48 -3.76
C THR A 103 -2.94 -2.12 -4.10
N TRP A 104 -2.81 -1.81 -5.39
CA TRP A 104 -2.40 -0.48 -5.85
C TRP A 104 -3.62 0.48 -5.90
N PRO A 105 -3.63 1.60 -5.15
CA PRO A 105 -4.82 2.43 -5.04
C PRO A 105 -4.83 3.66 -5.96
N LEU A 106 -3.80 3.85 -6.79
CA LEU A 106 -3.61 5.09 -7.55
C LEU A 106 -3.86 4.89 -9.03
N THR A 107 -4.27 5.96 -9.70
CA THR A 107 -4.44 6.02 -11.16
C THR A 107 -3.14 6.21 -11.94
N VAL A 108 -2.05 6.54 -11.25
CA VAL A 108 -0.70 6.62 -11.82
C VAL A 108 0.02 5.29 -11.58
N ASP A 109 0.82 4.85 -12.55
CA ASP A 109 1.43 3.50 -12.51
C ASP A 109 2.57 3.37 -11.49
N GLU A 110 3.23 4.48 -11.13
CA GLU A 110 4.42 4.50 -10.28
C GLU A 110 4.66 5.87 -9.64
N GLY A 111 5.54 5.91 -8.63
CA GLY A 111 6.03 7.13 -8.01
C GLY A 111 7.01 6.84 -6.89
N SER A 112 7.14 7.77 -5.95
CA SER A 112 8.01 7.59 -4.78
C SER A 112 7.31 8.02 -3.51
N LEU A 113 7.34 7.16 -2.50
CA LEU A 113 6.93 7.48 -1.15
C LEU A 113 8.08 8.15 -0.40
N ARG A 114 7.72 9.10 0.46
CA ARG A 114 8.61 9.72 1.43
C ARG A 114 7.93 9.71 2.78
N CYS A 115 8.70 9.41 3.82
CA CYS A 115 8.29 9.71 5.18
C CYS A 115 8.93 11.03 5.62
N GLU A 116 8.09 11.97 6.00
CA GLU A 116 8.50 13.25 6.57
C GLU A 116 8.31 13.21 8.10
N ALA A 117 8.51 14.35 8.78
CA ALA A 117 8.32 14.42 10.23
C ALA A 117 6.91 13.97 10.66
N ASP A 118 6.81 13.43 11.88
CA ASP A 118 5.54 13.02 12.50
C ASP A 118 4.78 11.94 11.69
N GLU A 119 5.50 11.00 11.08
CA GLU A 119 4.95 9.88 10.31
C GLU A 119 4.07 10.34 9.12
N ALA A 120 4.35 11.53 8.58
CA ALA A 120 3.66 12.07 7.41
C ALA A 120 4.13 11.35 6.14
N VAL A 121 3.26 10.49 5.60
CA VAL A 121 3.53 9.74 4.37
C VAL A 121 3.09 10.56 3.15
N VAL A 122 4.05 10.84 2.27
CA VAL A 122 3.84 11.65 1.07
C VAL A 122 4.16 10.82 -0.16
N PHE A 123 3.29 10.85 -1.15
CA PHE A 123 3.53 10.27 -2.47
C PHE A 123 3.94 11.37 -3.45
N VAL A 124 5.01 11.12 -4.20
CA VAL A 124 5.52 11.98 -5.28
C VAL A 124 5.24 11.29 -6.61
N ASP A 125 4.43 11.92 -7.45
CA ASP A 125 4.16 11.40 -8.79
C ASP A 125 5.36 11.61 -9.76
N PRO A 126 5.35 10.99 -10.95
CA PRO A 126 6.41 11.17 -11.94
C PRO A 126 6.58 12.62 -12.44
N ASP A 127 5.54 13.45 -12.28
CA ASP A 127 5.53 14.88 -12.59
C ASP A 127 6.07 15.75 -11.42
N ASN A 128 6.57 15.12 -10.35
CA ASN A 128 7.11 15.74 -9.13
C ASN A 128 6.06 16.56 -8.34
N LYS A 129 4.82 16.10 -8.32
CA LYS A 129 3.78 16.65 -7.45
C LYS A 129 3.60 15.78 -6.20
N ASP A 130 3.52 16.47 -5.06
CA ASP A 130 3.41 15.86 -3.75
C ASP A 130 1.95 15.73 -3.30
N TYR A 131 1.59 14.54 -2.83
CA TYR A 131 0.25 14.18 -2.34
C TYR A 131 0.32 13.55 -0.94
N ALA A 132 -0.62 13.92 -0.09
CA ALA A 132 -0.81 13.39 1.25
C ALA A 132 -1.44 12.00 1.19
N VAL A 133 -0.70 10.96 1.59
CA VAL A 133 -1.20 9.58 1.61
C VAL A 133 -1.95 9.28 2.90
N ASN A 134 -1.60 9.94 4.01
CA ASN A 134 -2.23 9.77 5.31
C ASN A 134 -2.65 11.11 5.95
N GLY A 135 -3.37 11.03 7.07
CA GLY A 135 -3.86 12.20 7.78
C GLY A 135 -2.74 13.12 8.30
N ALA A 136 -1.60 12.56 8.73
CA ALA A 136 -0.45 13.35 9.17
C ALA A 136 0.11 14.23 8.05
N ALA A 137 0.23 13.70 6.83
CA ALA A 137 0.62 14.49 5.66
C ALA A 137 -0.43 15.54 5.29
N THR A 138 -1.73 15.26 5.43
CA THR A 138 -2.76 16.28 5.25
C THR A 138 -2.63 17.41 6.27
N GLU A 139 -2.40 17.08 7.55
CA GLU A 139 -2.19 18.07 8.63
C GLU A 139 -0.92 18.90 8.42
N ALA A 140 0.11 18.31 7.82
CA ALA A 140 1.34 18.99 7.40
C ALA A 140 1.14 19.92 6.19
N GLY A 141 0.00 19.86 5.51
CA GLY A 141 -0.39 20.78 4.43
C GLY A 141 -0.04 20.33 3.02
N TYR A 142 0.21 19.04 2.80
CA TYR A 142 0.40 18.46 1.46
C TYR A 142 -0.93 18.41 0.68
N THR A 143 -0.84 18.27 -0.65
CA THR A 143 -2.03 18.21 -1.53
C THR A 143 -2.84 16.95 -1.23
N ASP A 144 -4.17 17.04 -1.25
CA ASP A 144 -5.02 15.86 -1.14
C ASP A 144 -4.76 14.85 -2.28
N ILE A 145 -4.76 13.55 -1.97
CA ILE A 145 -4.52 12.45 -2.93
C ILE A 145 -5.74 12.13 -3.80
N ASP A 146 -6.93 12.60 -3.41
CA ASP A 146 -8.20 12.42 -4.14
C ASP A 146 -8.09 12.58 -5.67
N PRO A 147 -7.33 13.54 -6.25
CA PRO A 147 -7.23 13.71 -7.70
C PRO A 147 -6.59 12.54 -8.45
N ILE A 148 -5.81 11.71 -7.75
CA ILE A 148 -5.12 10.54 -8.32
C ILE A 148 -5.57 9.22 -7.70
N TRP A 149 -6.50 9.24 -6.74
CA TRP A 149 -7.03 8.05 -6.08
C TRP A 149 -8.01 7.32 -7.02
N ALA A 150 -7.70 6.05 -7.33
CA ALA A 150 -8.49 5.22 -8.21
C ALA A 150 -9.86 4.86 -7.62
N ASP A 151 -10.86 4.83 -8.50
CA ASP A 151 -12.19 4.31 -8.22
C ASP A 151 -12.15 2.77 -8.15
N ASP A 152 -12.91 2.18 -7.23
CA ASP A 152 -13.07 0.73 -7.13
C ASP A 152 -14.18 0.27 -8.09
N GLU A 153 -13.82 0.16 -9.37
CA GLU A 153 -14.73 -0.23 -10.46
C GLU A 153 -15.40 -1.59 -10.21
N ASP A 154 -14.71 -2.54 -9.57
CA ASP A 154 -15.26 -3.85 -9.25
C ASP A 154 -16.35 -3.73 -8.17
N ALA A 155 -16.09 -2.99 -7.08
CA ALA A 155 -17.08 -2.75 -6.04
C ALA A 155 -18.28 -1.94 -6.57
N ILE A 156 -18.04 -0.96 -7.45
CA ILE A 156 -19.08 -0.20 -8.14
C ILE A 156 -19.95 -1.15 -8.99
N ALA A 157 -19.33 -1.99 -9.83
CA ALA A 157 -20.04 -2.93 -10.67
C ALA A 157 -20.84 -3.96 -9.86
N GLU A 158 -20.33 -4.40 -8.71
CA GLU A 158 -21.08 -5.28 -7.80
C GLU A 158 -22.35 -4.61 -7.27
N LEU A 159 -22.28 -3.33 -6.89
CA LEU A 159 -23.45 -2.56 -6.43
C LEU A 159 -24.47 -2.35 -7.56
N GLU A 160 -24.01 -2.04 -8.77
CA GLU A 160 -24.88 -1.93 -9.95
C GLU A 160 -25.63 -3.23 -10.23
N ASN A 161 -24.92 -4.37 -10.18
CA ASN A 161 -25.52 -5.69 -10.36
C ASN A 161 -26.50 -6.05 -9.24
N ALA A 162 -26.32 -5.50 -8.04
CA ALA A 162 -27.25 -5.61 -6.92
C ALA A 162 -28.50 -4.71 -7.06
N GLY A 163 -28.56 -3.85 -8.09
CA GLY A 163 -29.67 -2.95 -8.37
C GLY A 163 -29.57 -1.61 -7.64
N ALA A 164 -28.37 -1.16 -7.28
CA ALA A 164 -28.16 0.22 -6.85
C ALA A 164 -28.53 1.18 -7.98
N ASP A 165 -29.21 2.29 -7.64
CA ASP A 165 -29.48 3.34 -8.62
C ASP A 165 -28.16 4.03 -8.99
N GLU A 166 -27.83 4.12 -10.29
CA GLU A 166 -26.61 4.78 -10.82
C GLU A 166 -26.37 6.18 -10.23
N GLY A 167 -27.44 6.91 -9.87
CA GLY A 167 -27.35 8.24 -9.27
C GLY A 167 -27.08 8.29 -7.77
N ASN A 168 -27.01 7.13 -7.09
CA ASN A 168 -26.83 7.02 -5.64
C ASN A 168 -25.69 6.06 -5.25
N ILE A 169 -24.84 5.65 -6.20
CA ILE A 169 -23.65 4.86 -5.89
C ILE A 169 -22.65 5.80 -5.21
N PRO A 170 -22.16 5.48 -4.00
CA PRO A 170 -21.12 6.27 -3.36
C PRO A 170 -19.84 6.27 -4.21
N ASP A 171 -19.04 7.32 -4.10
CA ASP A 171 -17.68 7.34 -4.66
C ASP A 171 -16.83 6.33 -3.89
N LEU A 172 -16.73 5.12 -4.46
CA LEU A 172 -15.98 4.02 -3.89
C LEU A 172 -14.57 4.08 -4.42
N LYS A 173 -13.61 4.18 -3.52
CA LYS A 173 -12.19 4.22 -3.83
C LYS A 173 -11.52 2.90 -3.48
N VAL A 174 -10.48 2.55 -4.23
CA VAL A 174 -9.62 1.41 -3.92
C VAL A 174 -8.99 1.63 -2.54
N SER A 175 -8.87 0.58 -1.72
CA SER A 175 -8.30 0.70 -0.38
C SER A 175 -6.86 1.23 -0.43
N ILE A 176 -6.59 2.36 0.25
CA ILE A 176 -5.27 2.99 0.33
C ILE A 176 -4.37 2.39 1.42
N GLY A 177 -4.88 1.46 2.23
CA GLY A 177 -4.19 0.91 3.40
C GLY A 177 -2.80 0.36 3.09
N ASP A 178 -2.68 -0.47 2.04
CA ASP A 178 -1.40 -1.09 1.67
C ASP A 178 -0.33 -0.03 1.29
N LEU A 179 -0.74 1.09 0.70
CA LEU A 179 0.14 2.20 0.36
C LEU A 179 0.57 2.99 1.61
N VAL A 180 -0.35 3.20 2.55
CA VAL A 180 -0.04 3.83 3.85
C VAL A 180 0.96 2.98 4.62
N ASP A 181 0.68 1.68 4.76
CA ASP A 181 1.54 0.75 5.50
C ASP A 181 2.94 0.70 4.87
N THR A 182 3.04 0.58 3.54
CA THR A 182 4.32 0.63 2.81
C THR A 182 5.07 1.95 3.05
N GLY A 183 4.36 3.08 3.15
CA GLY A 183 4.98 4.37 3.43
C GLY A 183 5.45 4.54 4.87
N LEU A 184 4.73 3.94 5.83
CA LEU A 184 5.12 3.93 7.24
C LEU A 184 6.35 3.06 7.50
N GLU A 185 6.57 2.01 6.70
CA GLU A 185 7.82 1.23 6.71
C GLU A 185 9.06 2.11 6.42
N LEU A 186 8.90 3.26 5.75
CA LEU A 186 9.98 4.23 5.49
C LEU A 186 10.24 5.18 6.67
N CYS A 187 9.39 5.17 7.70
CA CYS A 187 9.50 6.05 8.87
C CYS A 187 10.34 5.45 10.02
N GLU A 188 10.76 4.18 9.89
CA GLU A 188 11.43 3.42 10.95
C GLU A 188 12.94 3.66 11.08
#